data_AF-A0A3D4VDH8-F1
#
_entry.id   AF-A0A3D4VDH8-F1
#
_cell.length_a   1.000
_cell.length_b   1.000
_cell.length_c   1.000
_cell.angle_alpha   90.00
_cell.angle_beta   90.00
_cell.angle_gamma   90.00
#
_symmetry.space_group_name_H-M   'P 1'
#
loop_
_entity.id
_entity.type
_entity.pdbx_description
1 polymer ?
#
loop_
_entity_poly.entity_id
_entity_poly.type
_entity_poly.pdbx_seq_one_letter_code
_entity_poly.pdbx_strand_id
1 'polypeptide(L)'
;MLGHELRGEPFSKREHNRRLQELLNGRSAGAIEFKHQNISAVLIEEGFPYIDGYKPRANYQDRLRTEVILRLSMDAPVVAAAETAVMAVASVTTPWRDLEDILVPPPVREPRAGRTYERAVPVPAPRLGINYLEREARNASLGEAGERFVLEIEHRRLWEAGAKHLAERIEHVAKTKGDGLGYDIASFDPDGSERLIEVKTTTFGAMTPFFATAREVAVSNDQPHQYRLYRLFKFRTEPKVFVLPGSLRQSCVLDPVQFRATLA
;
A
#
# COMPACT_ATOMS: atom_id res chain seq x y z
N MET A 1 -1.63 19.65 5.54
CA MET A 1 -1.49 18.82 4.31
C MET A 1 -2.26 17.53 4.45
N LEU A 2 -1.82 16.59 5.29
CA LEU A 2 -2.51 15.30 5.48
C LEU A 2 -4.02 15.45 5.75
N GLY A 3 -4.40 16.32 6.69
CA GLY A 3 -5.83 16.56 6.98
C GLY A 3 -6.65 17.03 5.78
N HIS A 4 -6.08 17.84 4.88
CA HIS A 4 -6.77 18.25 3.65
C HIS A 4 -6.94 17.05 2.71
N GLU A 5 -5.91 16.21 2.54
CA GLU A 5 -5.98 15.01 1.69
C GLU A 5 -7.03 14.02 2.20
N LEU A 6 -7.04 13.75 3.51
CA LEU A 6 -7.99 12.82 4.13
C LEU A 6 -9.44 13.30 4.01
N ARG A 7 -9.67 14.61 3.93
CA ARG A 7 -10.99 15.21 3.72
C ARG A 7 -11.33 15.46 2.25
N GLY A 8 -10.44 15.11 1.32
CA GLY A 8 -10.62 15.39 -0.11
C GLY A 8 -10.62 16.89 -0.46
N GLU A 9 -10.06 17.73 0.42
CA GLU A 9 -9.98 19.17 0.22
C GLU A 9 -8.81 19.53 -0.71
N PRO A 10 -9.00 20.42 -1.70
CA PRO A 10 -7.92 20.83 -2.59
C PRO A 10 -6.82 21.52 -1.81
N PHE A 11 -5.57 21.08 -2.02
CA PHE A 11 -4.41 21.64 -1.35
C PHE A 11 -3.20 21.75 -2.28
N SER A 12 -2.66 22.97 -2.44
CA SER A 12 -1.45 23.18 -3.24
C SER A 12 -0.18 23.03 -2.40
N LYS A 13 0.46 21.86 -2.51
CA LYS A 13 1.76 21.57 -1.88
C LYS A 13 2.87 22.50 -2.35
N ARG A 14 2.85 22.86 -3.64
CA ARG A 14 3.79 23.81 -4.25
C ARG A 14 3.66 25.19 -3.61
N GLU A 15 2.43 25.67 -3.43
CA GLU A 15 2.17 26.96 -2.79
C GLU A 15 2.57 26.96 -1.32
N HIS A 16 2.23 25.89 -0.60
CA HIS A 16 2.66 25.72 0.79
C HIS A 16 4.17 25.74 0.94
N ASN A 17 4.90 25.06 0.03
CA ASN A 17 6.35 25.10 -0.02
C ASN A 17 6.87 26.53 -0.25
N ARG A 18 6.31 27.28 -1.21
CA ARG A 18 6.69 28.68 -1.48
C ARG A 18 6.55 29.56 -0.23
N ARG A 19 5.43 29.46 0.48
CA ARG A 19 5.20 30.20 1.73
C ARG A 19 6.20 29.81 2.84
N LEU A 20 6.56 28.53 2.93
CA LEU A 20 7.56 28.09 3.90
C LEU A 20 8.96 28.63 3.57
N GLN A 21 9.31 28.84 2.31
CA GLN A 21 10.61 29.45 1.95
C GLN A 21 10.72 30.89 2.46
N GLU A 22 9.62 31.64 2.46
CA GLU A 22 9.56 33.02 2.98
C GLU A 22 9.75 33.06 4.52
N LEU A 23 9.32 32.01 5.22
CA LEU A 23 9.40 31.90 6.69
C LEU A 23 10.69 31.23 7.18
N LEU A 24 11.31 30.38 6.36
CA LEU A 24 12.46 29.56 6.75
C LEU A 24 13.73 30.13 6.13
N ASN A 25 14.48 30.89 6.94
CA ASN A 25 15.73 31.57 6.59
C ASN A 25 16.69 30.71 5.72
N GLY A 26 16.73 31.00 4.42
CA GLY A 26 17.68 30.40 3.47
C GLY A 26 17.38 28.95 3.07
N ARG A 27 16.20 28.42 3.38
CA ARG A 27 15.87 27.01 3.13
C ARG A 27 15.30 26.83 1.72
N SER A 28 15.95 26.01 0.90
CA SER A 28 15.51 25.76 -0.48
C SER A 28 14.22 24.94 -0.55
N ALA A 29 13.50 25.07 -1.67
CA ALA A 29 12.30 24.30 -1.96
C ALA A 29 12.53 22.78 -1.78
N GLY A 30 13.61 22.24 -2.36
CA GLY A 30 13.96 20.83 -2.27
C GLY A 30 14.27 20.36 -0.84
N ALA A 31 14.89 21.22 -0.02
CA ALA A 31 15.11 20.90 1.39
C ALA A 31 13.76 20.81 2.14
N ILE A 32 12.79 21.68 1.82
CA ILE A 32 11.43 21.64 2.36
C ILE A 32 10.72 20.35 1.96
N GLU A 33 10.75 19.96 0.69
CA GLU A 33 10.18 18.70 0.24
C GLU A 33 10.82 17.50 0.94
N PHE A 34 12.15 17.48 1.06
CA PHE A 34 12.86 16.40 1.77
C PHE A 34 12.42 16.29 3.23
N LYS A 35 12.11 17.41 3.90
CA LYS A 35 11.57 17.37 5.27
C LYS A 35 10.18 16.78 5.31
N HIS A 36 9.32 17.09 4.34
CA HIS A 36 8.01 16.47 4.23
C HIS A 36 8.09 14.98 3.90
N GLN A 37 9.09 14.55 3.12
CA GLN A 37 9.41 13.12 2.92
C GLN A 37 9.82 12.43 4.22
N ASN A 38 10.58 13.11 5.10
CA ASN A 38 10.87 12.59 6.44
C ASN A 38 9.61 12.53 7.31
N ILE A 39 8.76 13.57 7.29
CA ILE A 39 7.48 13.57 8.03
C ILE A 39 6.59 12.42 7.54
N SER A 40 6.49 12.19 6.23
CA SER A 40 5.78 11.05 5.64
C SER A 40 6.29 9.69 6.14
N ALA A 41 7.60 9.55 6.38
CA ALA A 41 8.14 8.33 6.99
C ALA A 41 7.73 8.18 8.45
N VAL A 42 7.80 9.27 9.24
CA VAL A 42 7.31 9.25 10.62
C VAL A 42 5.83 8.90 10.68
N LEU A 43 4.99 9.48 9.81
CA LEU A 43 3.56 9.18 9.76
C LEU A 43 3.31 7.69 9.58
N ILE A 44 4.00 7.03 8.65
CA ILE A 44 3.91 5.58 8.46
C ILE A 44 4.33 4.81 9.71
N GLU A 45 5.46 5.18 10.32
CA GLU A 45 5.96 4.52 11.52
C GLU A 45 5.05 4.72 12.74
N GLU A 46 4.27 5.80 12.77
CA GLU A 46 3.23 6.06 13.77
C GLU A 46 1.84 5.55 13.34
N GLY A 47 1.76 4.75 12.27
CA GLY A 47 0.54 4.10 11.84
C GLY A 47 -0.48 5.01 11.13
N PHE A 48 -0.07 6.18 10.67
CA PHE A 48 -0.89 7.10 9.86
C PHE A 48 -0.61 6.96 8.36
N PRO A 49 -1.57 7.32 7.49
CA PRO A 49 -1.29 7.55 6.08
C PRO A 49 -0.23 8.64 5.89
N TYR A 50 0.65 8.45 4.90
CA TYR A 50 1.62 9.47 4.53
C TYR A 50 0.98 10.55 3.66
N ILE A 51 1.66 11.68 3.49
CA ILE A 51 1.21 12.75 2.60
C ILE A 51 1.53 12.35 1.16
N ASP A 52 0.52 12.12 0.33
CA ASP A 52 0.74 11.60 -1.02
C ASP A 52 1.68 12.50 -1.84
N GLY A 53 2.44 11.97 -2.78
CA GLY A 53 3.46 12.74 -3.52
C GLY A 53 4.72 13.14 -2.72
N TYR A 54 4.74 13.03 -1.39
CA TYR A 54 5.98 13.10 -0.60
C TYR A 54 6.45 11.70 -0.22
N LYS A 55 7.28 11.10 -1.09
CA LYS A 55 7.87 9.76 -0.90
C LYS A 55 8.49 9.60 0.50
N PRO A 56 8.03 8.63 1.33
CA PRO A 56 8.57 8.43 2.67
C PRO A 56 10.09 8.16 2.67
N ARG A 57 10.86 8.94 3.44
CA ARG A 57 12.31 8.75 3.66
C ARG A 57 12.65 8.64 5.15
N ALA A 58 12.98 7.43 5.59
CA ALA A 58 13.21 7.08 7.00
C ALA A 58 14.57 7.52 7.58
N ASN A 59 15.44 8.18 6.81
CA ASN A 59 16.68 8.74 7.36
C ASN A 59 16.40 10.13 7.95
N TYR A 60 15.99 10.16 9.22
CA TYR A 60 15.67 11.39 9.95
C TYR A 60 16.12 11.28 11.42
N GLN A 61 16.20 12.41 12.12
CA GLN A 61 16.57 12.49 13.53
C GLN A 61 15.35 12.27 14.43
N ASP A 62 15.51 11.59 15.57
CA ASP A 62 14.40 11.29 16.51
C ASP A 62 13.64 12.56 16.99
N ARG A 63 14.31 13.72 17.05
CA ARG A 63 13.65 15.01 17.33
C ARG A 63 12.49 15.31 16.38
N LEU A 64 12.60 14.95 15.10
CA LEU A 64 11.50 15.11 14.14
C LEU A 64 10.32 14.22 14.51
N ARG A 65 10.59 12.97 14.88
CA ARG A 65 9.55 12.02 15.29
C ARG A 65 8.77 12.54 16.50
N THR A 66 9.48 13.01 17.51
CA THR A 66 8.88 13.62 18.71
C THR A 66 7.98 14.80 18.35
N GLU A 67 8.41 15.70 17.47
CA GLU A 67 7.61 16.86 17.07
C GLU A 67 6.35 16.46 16.28
N VAL A 68 6.47 15.50 15.35
CA VAL A 68 5.32 15.00 14.58
C VAL A 68 4.29 14.35 15.50
N ILE A 69 4.73 13.54 16.46
CA ILE A 69 3.83 12.90 17.45
C ILE A 69 3.13 13.94 18.30
N LEU A 70 3.88 14.93 18.82
CA LEU A 70 3.29 16.04 19.60
C LEU A 70 2.22 16.76 18.77
N ARG A 71 2.54 17.08 17.51
CA ARG A 71 1.59 17.75 16.62
C ARG A 71 0.34 16.92 16.37
N LEU A 72 0.47 15.62 16.12
CA LEU A 72 -0.65 14.70 15.92
C LEU A 72 -1.52 14.58 17.19
N SER A 73 -0.91 14.52 18.38
CA SER A 73 -1.66 14.45 19.64
C SER A 73 -2.49 15.70 19.94
N MET A 74 -2.15 16.83 19.32
CA MET A 74 -2.85 18.10 19.48
C MET A 74 -3.81 18.42 18.33
N ASP A 75 -3.78 17.66 17.22
CA ASP A 75 -4.55 17.94 16.00
C ASP A 75 -5.73 16.97 15.87
N ALA A 76 -6.72 17.11 16.75
CA ALA A 76 -7.94 16.30 16.76
C ALA A 76 -8.65 16.23 15.39
N PRO A 77 -8.73 17.31 14.58
CA PRO A 77 -9.29 17.23 13.23
C PRO A 77 -8.56 16.27 12.28
N VAL A 78 -7.23 16.18 12.34
CA VAL A 78 -6.46 15.23 11.51
C VAL A 78 -6.70 13.79 11.97
N VAL A 79 -6.74 13.56 13.28
CA VAL A 79 -7.02 12.24 13.87
C VAL A 79 -8.42 11.75 13.46
N ALA A 80 -9.44 12.61 13.59
CA ALA A 80 -10.81 12.29 13.18
C ALA A 80 -10.93 12.01 11.66
N ALA A 81 -10.21 12.78 10.84
CA ALA A 81 -10.16 12.56 9.40
C ALA A 81 -9.49 11.21 9.05
N ALA A 82 -8.44 10.81 9.77
CA ALA A 82 -7.77 9.53 9.55
C ALA A 82 -8.69 8.35 9.91
N GLU A 83 -9.38 8.42 11.05
CA GLU A 83 -10.37 7.41 11.44
C GLU A 83 -11.49 7.28 10.40
N THR A 84 -12.04 8.41 9.96
CA THR A 84 -13.12 8.46 8.98
C THR A 84 -12.68 7.85 7.65
N ALA A 85 -11.48 8.18 7.17
CA ALA A 85 -10.94 7.66 5.92
C ALA A 85 -10.79 6.12 5.94
N VAL A 86 -10.34 5.57 7.07
CA VAL A 86 -10.14 4.12 7.24
C VAL A 86 -11.45 3.35 7.41
N MET A 87 -12.43 3.94 8.11
CA MET A 87 -13.74 3.31 8.33
C MET A 87 -14.68 3.39 7.13
N ALA A 88 -14.43 4.29 6.18
CA ALA A 88 -15.32 4.47 5.04
C ALA A 88 -15.49 3.16 4.24
N VAL A 89 -16.70 2.91 3.74
CA VAL A 89 -16.97 1.76 2.85
C VAL A 89 -16.34 2.04 1.50
N ALA A 90 -15.48 1.15 1.01
CA ALA A 90 -14.76 1.36 -0.24
C ALA A 90 -15.61 1.00 -1.45
N SER A 91 -15.92 1.99 -2.28
CA SER A 91 -16.41 1.79 -3.64
C SER A 91 -15.54 2.58 -4.62
N VAL A 92 -15.28 1.99 -5.79
CA VAL A 92 -14.67 2.72 -6.90
C VAL A 92 -15.73 3.67 -7.44
N THR A 93 -15.42 4.95 -7.45
CA THR A 93 -16.37 5.98 -7.93
C THR A 93 -16.22 6.27 -9.42
N THR A 94 -15.08 5.91 -10.01
CA THR A 94 -14.74 6.24 -11.40
C THR A 94 -14.48 4.96 -12.19
N PRO A 95 -15.28 4.65 -13.23
CA PRO A 95 -15.00 3.53 -14.11
C PRO A 95 -13.71 3.80 -14.91
N TRP A 96 -12.89 2.78 -15.09
CA TRP A 96 -11.73 2.78 -15.97
C TRP A 96 -12.12 2.23 -17.35
N ARG A 97 -11.42 2.63 -18.41
CA ARG A 97 -11.75 2.20 -19.80
C ARG A 97 -10.78 1.15 -20.29
N ASP A 98 -9.49 1.41 -20.10
CA ASP A 98 -8.41 0.58 -20.61
C ASP A 98 -7.43 0.21 -19.48
N LEU A 99 -6.70 -0.89 -19.66
CA LEU A 99 -5.73 -1.35 -18.66
C LEU A 99 -4.61 -0.34 -18.44
N GLU A 100 -4.21 0.39 -19.48
CA GLU A 100 -3.18 1.43 -19.46
C GLU A 100 -3.55 2.61 -18.54
N ASP A 101 -4.84 2.84 -18.29
CA ASP A 101 -5.29 3.90 -17.38
C ASP A 101 -4.95 3.59 -15.92
N ILE A 102 -4.87 2.30 -15.57
CA ILE A 102 -4.79 1.82 -14.19
C ILE A 102 -3.47 1.10 -13.90
N LEU A 103 -2.90 0.38 -14.86
CA LEU A 103 -1.65 -0.35 -14.69
C LEU A 103 -0.46 0.62 -14.78
N VAL A 104 0.31 0.69 -13.71
CA VAL A 104 1.51 1.51 -13.62
C VAL A 104 2.72 0.66 -13.20
N PRO A 105 3.96 1.08 -13.57
CA PRO A 105 5.14 0.38 -13.09
C PRO A 105 5.26 0.47 -11.56
N PRO A 106 5.85 -0.54 -10.90
CA PRO A 106 6.07 -0.50 -9.46
C PRO A 106 6.99 0.69 -9.09
N PRO A 107 6.78 1.34 -7.94
CA PRO A 107 7.60 2.47 -7.54
C PRO A 107 9.06 2.05 -7.33
N VAL A 108 9.99 2.85 -7.86
CA VAL A 108 11.42 2.58 -7.73
C VAL A 108 11.84 2.66 -6.26
N ARG A 109 12.36 1.54 -5.74
CA ARG A 109 12.99 1.49 -4.43
C ARG A 109 14.45 1.89 -4.56
N GLU A 110 14.93 2.71 -3.63
CA GLU A 110 16.37 2.97 -3.54
C GLU A 110 17.04 1.65 -3.12
N PRO A 111 18.08 1.18 -3.85
CA PRO A 111 18.80 -0.03 -3.49
C PRO A 111 19.31 0.09 -2.06
N ARG A 112 18.90 -0.81 -1.17
CA ARG A 112 19.50 -0.93 0.17
C ARG A 112 20.59 -1.99 0.08
N ALA A 113 21.84 -1.57 -0.05
CA ALA A 113 22.98 -2.49 0.02
C ALA A 113 22.96 -3.25 1.37
N GLY A 114 23.11 -4.58 1.31
CA GLY A 114 23.42 -5.41 2.47
C GLY A 114 22.30 -5.65 3.49
N ARG A 115 21.01 -5.48 3.16
CA ARG A 115 19.92 -5.91 4.05
C ARG A 115 19.37 -7.27 3.65
N THR A 116 19.25 -8.15 4.63
CA THR A 116 18.31 -9.27 4.56
C THR A 116 16.91 -8.72 4.31
N TYR A 117 16.14 -9.37 3.44
CA TYR A 117 14.77 -9.00 3.11
C TYR A 117 13.79 -9.25 4.26
N GLU A 118 14.27 -9.85 5.34
CA GLU A 118 13.64 -9.85 6.66
C GLU A 118 14.45 -9.00 7.62
N ARG A 119 13.78 -8.10 8.33
CA ARG A 119 14.41 -7.36 9.43
C ARG A 119 14.37 -8.21 10.70
N ALA A 120 15.54 -8.47 11.28
CA ALA A 120 15.64 -9.22 12.54
C ALA A 120 15.03 -8.46 13.74
N VAL A 121 15.05 -7.13 13.71
CA VAL A 121 14.48 -6.26 14.76
C VAL A 121 13.11 -5.77 14.31
N PRO A 122 12.02 -6.03 15.05
CA PRO A 122 10.70 -5.50 14.74
C PRO A 122 10.68 -3.97 14.68
N VAL A 123 9.80 -3.41 13.85
CA VAL A 123 9.53 -1.96 13.87
C VAL A 123 8.84 -1.63 15.20
N PRO A 124 9.27 -0.57 15.92
CA PRO A 124 8.59 -0.15 17.15
C PRO A 124 7.12 0.14 16.88
N ALA A 125 6.24 -0.27 17.80
CA ALA A 125 4.82 0.07 17.73
C ALA A 125 4.60 1.60 17.72
N PRO A 126 3.50 2.08 17.11
CA PRO A 126 3.11 3.49 17.17
C PRO A 126 3.02 4.00 18.61
N ARG A 127 3.61 5.17 18.90
CA ARG A 127 3.60 5.77 20.24
C ARG A 127 2.23 6.30 20.64
N LEU A 128 1.38 6.62 19.66
CA LEU A 128 -0.02 7.04 19.88
C LEU A 128 -0.97 5.86 20.11
N GLY A 129 -0.49 4.61 20.03
CA GLY A 129 -1.27 3.40 20.33
C GLY A 129 -2.32 3.00 19.29
N ILE A 130 -2.51 3.80 18.23
CA ILE A 130 -3.44 3.51 17.14
C ILE A 130 -2.64 3.32 15.85
N ASN A 131 -2.95 2.25 15.11
CA ASN A 131 -2.41 2.00 13.78
C ASN A 131 -3.53 2.01 12.73
N TYR A 132 -3.73 3.16 12.07
CA TYR A 132 -4.72 3.35 11.02
C TYR A 132 -4.41 2.51 9.78
N LEU A 133 -3.13 2.28 9.47
CA LEU A 133 -2.73 1.44 8.33
C LEU A 133 -3.12 -0.02 8.55
N GLU A 134 -2.90 -0.56 9.75
CA GLU A 134 -3.36 -1.91 10.11
C GLU A 134 -4.89 -2.01 10.12
N ARG A 135 -5.59 -0.98 10.64
CA ARG A 135 -7.05 -0.95 10.63
C ARG A 135 -7.61 -0.96 9.21
N GLU A 136 -7.03 -0.17 8.30
CA GLU A 136 -7.42 -0.17 6.88
C GLU A 136 -7.17 -1.52 6.23
N ALA A 137 -6.01 -2.12 6.47
CA ALA A 137 -5.66 -3.42 5.91
C ALA A 137 -6.58 -4.56 6.39
N ARG A 138 -7.20 -4.42 7.57
CA ARG A 138 -8.21 -5.35 8.10
C ARG A 138 -9.64 -5.03 7.64
N ASN A 139 -9.84 -3.97 6.85
CA ASN A 139 -11.16 -3.61 6.35
C ASN A 139 -11.61 -4.59 5.25
N ALA A 140 -12.43 -5.58 5.65
CA ALA A 140 -12.91 -6.63 4.75
C ALA A 140 -13.66 -6.08 3.53
N SER A 141 -14.41 -4.98 3.67
CA SER A 141 -15.11 -4.35 2.55
C SER A 141 -14.13 -3.78 1.52
N LEU A 142 -13.00 -3.21 1.96
CA LEU A 142 -11.95 -2.73 1.06
C LEU A 142 -11.21 -3.89 0.38
N GLY A 143 -10.91 -4.95 1.12
CA GLY A 143 -10.30 -6.17 0.58
C GLY A 143 -11.14 -6.77 -0.54
N GLU A 144 -12.42 -7.07 -0.24
CA GLU A 144 -13.36 -7.67 -1.18
C GLU A 144 -13.60 -6.79 -2.42
N ALA A 145 -13.72 -5.47 -2.25
CA ALA A 145 -13.86 -4.56 -3.39
C ALA A 145 -12.62 -4.59 -4.29
N GLY A 146 -11.43 -4.68 -3.69
CA GLY A 146 -10.17 -4.80 -4.44
C GLY A 146 -10.03 -6.13 -5.17
N GLU A 147 -10.38 -7.25 -4.53
CA GLU A 147 -10.35 -8.58 -5.16
C GLU A 147 -11.26 -8.61 -6.39
N ARG A 148 -12.48 -8.09 -6.27
CA ARG A 148 -13.41 -7.95 -7.41
C ARG A 148 -12.84 -7.10 -8.53
N PHE A 149 -12.18 -5.99 -8.19
CA PHE A 149 -11.54 -5.13 -9.17
C PHE A 149 -10.42 -5.87 -9.93
N VAL A 150 -9.64 -6.70 -9.23
CA VAL A 150 -8.59 -7.52 -9.87
C VAL A 150 -9.17 -8.61 -10.77
N LEU A 151 -10.29 -9.23 -10.41
CA LEU A 151 -10.98 -10.16 -11.30
C LEU A 151 -11.33 -9.48 -12.63
N GLU A 152 -11.89 -8.28 -12.59
CA GLU A 152 -12.22 -7.50 -13.80
C GLU A 152 -10.96 -7.19 -14.64
N ILE A 153 -9.85 -6.80 -13.99
CA ILE A 153 -8.55 -6.60 -14.66
C ILE A 153 -8.09 -7.88 -15.36
N GLU A 154 -8.14 -9.02 -14.67
CA GLU A 154 -7.62 -10.28 -15.19
C GLU A 154 -8.46 -10.83 -16.33
N HIS A 155 -9.79 -10.71 -16.25
CA HIS A 155 -10.68 -10.99 -17.37
C HIS A 155 -10.30 -10.14 -18.59
N ARG A 156 -10.15 -8.83 -18.39
CA ARG A 156 -9.80 -7.90 -19.47
C ARG A 156 -8.44 -8.23 -20.08
N ARG A 157 -7.43 -8.48 -19.27
CA ARG A 157 -6.07 -8.83 -19.71
C ARG A 157 -6.06 -10.08 -20.59
N LEU A 158 -6.78 -11.13 -20.18
CA LEU A 158 -6.87 -12.36 -20.98
C LEU A 158 -7.71 -12.17 -22.25
N TRP A 159 -8.77 -11.36 -22.21
CA TRP A 159 -9.57 -11.05 -23.40
C TRP A 159 -8.78 -10.29 -24.45
N GLU A 160 -8.03 -9.27 -24.04
CA GLU A 160 -7.16 -8.48 -24.93
C GLU A 160 -6.02 -9.31 -25.51
N ALA A 161 -5.53 -10.31 -24.76
CA ALA A 161 -4.56 -11.29 -25.24
C ALA A 161 -5.15 -12.39 -26.13
N GLY A 162 -6.46 -12.35 -26.44
CA GLY A 162 -7.13 -13.37 -27.26
C GLY A 162 -7.44 -14.70 -26.53
N ALA A 163 -7.19 -14.78 -25.23
CA ALA A 163 -7.32 -15.99 -24.42
C ALA A 163 -8.63 -16.02 -23.61
N LYS A 164 -9.77 -15.71 -24.26
CA LYS A 164 -11.09 -15.63 -23.59
C LYS A 164 -11.49 -16.89 -22.84
N HIS A 165 -11.16 -18.06 -23.40
CA HIS A 165 -11.43 -19.35 -22.78
C HIS A 165 -10.70 -19.56 -21.44
N LEU A 166 -9.55 -18.90 -21.23
CA LEU A 166 -8.85 -18.90 -19.94
C LEU A 166 -9.49 -17.93 -18.95
N ALA A 167 -10.02 -16.80 -19.43
CA ALA A 167 -10.70 -15.83 -18.58
C ALA A 167 -11.93 -16.45 -17.90
N GLU A 168 -12.68 -17.30 -18.60
CA GLU A 168 -13.84 -18.03 -18.03
C GLU A 168 -13.46 -19.04 -16.94
N ARG A 169 -12.18 -19.37 -16.81
CA ARG A 169 -11.63 -20.30 -15.82
C ARG A 169 -11.01 -19.59 -14.61
N ILE A 170 -10.98 -18.26 -14.59
CA ILE A 170 -10.49 -17.50 -13.43
C ILE A 170 -11.34 -17.87 -12.22
N GLU A 171 -10.69 -18.13 -11.08
CA GLU A 171 -11.35 -18.50 -9.83
C GLU A 171 -11.05 -17.48 -8.74
N HIS A 172 -12.09 -16.97 -8.08
CA HIS A 172 -11.96 -16.20 -6.84
C HIS A 172 -11.79 -17.16 -5.65
N VAL A 173 -10.57 -17.66 -5.50
CA VAL A 173 -10.19 -18.71 -4.56
C VAL A 173 -10.53 -18.35 -3.11
N ALA A 174 -10.31 -17.11 -2.70
CA ALA A 174 -10.65 -16.65 -1.35
C ALA A 174 -12.14 -16.85 -1.01
N LYS A 175 -13.05 -16.77 -2.01
CA LYS A 175 -14.49 -16.98 -1.84
C LYS A 175 -14.90 -18.45 -1.97
N THR A 176 -14.29 -19.20 -2.88
CA THR A 176 -14.70 -20.59 -3.19
C THR A 176 -14.08 -21.62 -2.25
N LYS A 177 -12.81 -21.40 -1.84
CA LYS A 177 -11.99 -22.36 -1.08
C LYS A 177 -11.52 -21.79 0.27
N GLY A 178 -11.74 -20.51 0.52
CA GLY A 178 -11.30 -19.79 1.71
C GLY A 178 -9.91 -19.15 1.55
N ASP A 179 -9.48 -18.42 2.58
CA ASP A 179 -8.23 -17.63 2.63
C ASP A 179 -6.96 -18.44 2.94
N GLY A 180 -7.10 -19.74 3.24
CA GLY A 180 -5.99 -20.59 3.69
C GLY A 180 -4.97 -20.98 2.61
N LEU A 181 -5.24 -20.70 1.33
CA LEU A 181 -4.37 -21.10 0.23
C LEU A 181 -3.17 -20.16 0.01
N GLY A 182 -3.21 -18.95 0.56
CA GLY A 182 -2.11 -17.97 0.47
C GLY A 182 -2.07 -17.18 -0.83
N TYR A 183 -3.21 -17.08 -1.51
CA TYR A 183 -3.49 -16.19 -2.65
C TYR A 183 -5.02 -16.06 -2.81
N ASP A 184 -5.48 -14.98 -3.42
CA ASP A 184 -6.91 -14.65 -3.53
C ASP A 184 -7.56 -15.15 -4.82
N ILE A 185 -6.80 -15.09 -5.93
CA ILE A 185 -7.31 -15.35 -7.29
C ILE A 185 -6.39 -16.33 -8.03
N ALA A 186 -6.97 -17.37 -8.63
CA ALA A 186 -6.29 -18.20 -9.62
C ALA A 186 -6.62 -17.68 -11.03
N SER A 187 -5.58 -17.36 -11.80
CA SER A 187 -5.67 -16.84 -13.17
C SER A 187 -4.65 -17.56 -14.05
N PHE A 188 -4.45 -17.09 -15.28
CA PHE A 188 -3.57 -17.72 -16.27
C PHE A 188 -2.77 -16.69 -17.06
N ASP A 189 -1.56 -17.03 -17.48
CA ASP A 189 -0.90 -16.35 -18.60
C ASP A 189 -1.57 -16.72 -19.93
N PRO A 190 -1.38 -15.94 -21.01
CA PRO A 190 -1.99 -16.23 -22.31
C PRO A 190 -1.58 -17.59 -22.91
N ASP A 191 -0.43 -18.14 -22.49
CA ASP A 191 0.04 -19.47 -22.86
C ASP A 191 -0.61 -20.61 -22.06
N GLY A 192 -1.47 -20.28 -21.10
CA GLY A 192 -2.17 -21.23 -20.24
C GLY A 192 -1.44 -21.59 -18.95
N SER A 193 -0.23 -21.07 -18.70
CA SER A 193 0.44 -21.27 -17.42
C SER A 193 -0.31 -20.57 -16.27
N GLU A 194 -0.31 -21.17 -15.10
CA GLU A 194 -1.10 -20.68 -13.96
C GLU A 194 -0.47 -19.43 -13.33
N ARG A 195 -1.33 -18.52 -12.86
CA ARG A 195 -0.98 -17.35 -12.06
C ARG A 195 -1.71 -17.41 -10.73
N LEU A 196 -0.95 -17.26 -9.65
CA LEU A 196 -1.46 -17.15 -8.29
C LEU A 196 -1.41 -15.68 -7.88
N ILE A 197 -2.57 -15.07 -7.69
CA ILE A 197 -2.67 -13.63 -7.47
C ILE A 197 -3.09 -13.33 -6.04
N GLU A 198 -2.25 -12.56 -5.36
CA GLU A 198 -2.53 -11.98 -4.04
C GLU A 198 -2.87 -10.49 -4.22
N VAL A 199 -3.95 -10.02 -3.62
CA VAL A 199 -4.50 -8.67 -3.79
C VAL A 199 -4.31 -7.88 -2.51
N LYS A 200 -3.60 -6.75 -2.59
CA LYS A 200 -3.47 -5.81 -1.46
C LYS A 200 -3.99 -4.44 -1.86
N THR A 201 -5.06 -4.01 -1.19
CA THR A 201 -5.78 -2.78 -1.53
C THR A 201 -5.56 -1.71 -0.47
N THR A 202 -5.41 -0.46 -0.89
CA THR A 202 -5.41 0.73 -0.02
C THR A 202 -6.10 1.89 -0.71
N THR A 203 -6.71 2.75 0.07
CA THR A 203 -7.26 4.02 -0.41
C THR A 203 -6.18 5.11 -0.51
N PHE A 204 -5.01 4.86 0.09
CA PHE A 204 -3.87 5.77 0.14
C PHE A 204 -2.90 5.55 -1.03
N GLY A 205 -1.74 6.21 -1.01
CA GLY A 205 -0.80 6.18 -2.13
C GLY A 205 0.05 4.89 -2.24
N ALA A 206 0.79 4.76 -3.34
CA ALA A 206 1.51 3.54 -3.73
C ALA A 206 2.56 3.04 -2.73
N MET A 207 3.10 3.93 -1.89
CA MET A 207 4.14 3.61 -0.90
C MET A 207 3.56 3.19 0.47
N THR A 208 2.23 3.16 0.61
CA THR A 208 1.57 2.70 1.84
C THR A 208 1.91 1.23 2.10
N PRO A 209 2.46 0.90 3.28
CA PRO A 209 2.73 -0.48 3.66
C PRO A 209 1.48 -1.35 3.57
N PHE A 210 1.71 -2.64 3.38
CA PHE A 210 0.67 -3.66 3.40
C PHE A 210 1.16 -4.83 4.22
N PHE A 211 0.22 -5.67 4.64
CA PHE A 211 0.48 -6.80 5.52
C PHE A 211 0.31 -8.07 4.73
N ALA A 212 1.23 -9.00 4.91
CA ALA A 212 1.18 -10.31 4.30
C ALA A 212 1.18 -11.40 5.38
N THR A 213 0.40 -12.44 5.20
CA THR A 213 0.39 -13.58 6.12
C THR A 213 1.63 -14.45 5.93
N ALA A 214 1.97 -15.26 6.93
CA ALA A 214 3.05 -16.25 6.80
C ALA A 214 2.79 -17.23 5.64
N ARG A 215 1.52 -17.52 5.35
CA ARG A 215 1.10 -18.41 4.27
C ARG A 215 1.37 -17.77 2.90
N GLU A 216 0.95 -16.53 2.68
CA GLU A 216 1.23 -15.76 1.46
C GLU A 216 2.73 -15.67 1.18
N VAL A 217 3.52 -15.36 2.21
CA VAL A 217 4.99 -15.29 2.08
C VAL A 217 5.56 -16.65 1.68
N ALA A 218 5.11 -17.74 2.29
CA ALA A 218 5.56 -19.09 1.94
C ALA A 218 5.18 -19.47 0.51
N VAL A 219 3.92 -19.29 0.12
CA VAL A 219 3.44 -19.63 -1.24
C VAL A 219 4.16 -18.81 -2.31
N SER A 220 4.39 -17.51 -2.07
CA SER A 220 5.17 -16.68 -2.99
C SER A 220 6.60 -17.17 -3.19
N ASN A 221 7.18 -17.80 -2.16
CA ASN A 221 8.53 -18.32 -2.19
C ASN A 221 8.61 -19.71 -2.84
N ASP A 222 7.59 -20.54 -2.64
CA ASP A 222 7.52 -21.90 -3.18
C ASP A 222 7.13 -21.89 -4.66
N GLN A 223 6.32 -20.90 -5.10
CA GLN A 223 5.81 -20.79 -6.46
C GLN A 223 6.11 -19.43 -7.12
N PRO A 224 7.39 -18.97 -7.15
CA PRO A 224 7.73 -17.61 -7.55
C PRO A 224 7.44 -17.32 -9.04
N HIS A 225 7.47 -18.34 -9.90
CA HIS A 225 7.17 -18.14 -11.32
C HIS A 225 5.71 -17.78 -11.57
N GLN A 226 4.80 -18.31 -10.74
CA GLN A 226 3.35 -18.12 -10.88
C GLN A 226 2.82 -16.98 -10.00
N TYR A 227 3.47 -16.70 -8.87
CA TYR A 227 2.97 -15.75 -7.88
C TYR A 227 3.05 -14.29 -8.37
N ARG A 228 1.97 -13.54 -8.17
CA ARG A 228 1.86 -12.12 -8.49
C ARG A 228 1.16 -11.40 -7.34
N LEU A 229 1.81 -10.37 -6.79
CA LEU A 229 1.15 -9.44 -5.88
C LEU A 229 0.57 -8.27 -6.68
N TYR A 230 -0.74 -8.08 -6.64
CA TYR A 230 -1.43 -6.93 -7.20
C TYR A 230 -1.61 -5.88 -6.10
N ARG A 231 -0.90 -4.76 -6.20
CA ARG A 231 -1.03 -3.65 -5.26
C ARG A 231 -1.95 -2.59 -5.83
N LEU A 232 -3.16 -2.50 -5.29
CA LEU A 232 -4.15 -1.48 -5.62
C LEU A 232 -4.00 -0.33 -4.65
N PHE A 233 -3.92 0.89 -5.17
CA PHE A 233 -3.76 2.10 -4.38
C PHE A 233 -4.61 3.23 -4.98
N LYS A 234 -4.84 4.29 -4.19
CA LYS A 234 -5.77 5.38 -4.53
C LYS A 234 -7.17 4.89 -4.89
N PHE A 235 -7.57 3.73 -4.33
CA PHE A 235 -8.65 2.90 -4.85
C PHE A 235 -10.02 3.61 -5.00
N ARG A 236 -10.31 4.60 -4.14
CA ARG A 236 -11.60 5.32 -4.15
C ARG A 236 -11.75 6.29 -5.31
N THR A 237 -10.69 7.06 -5.59
CA THR A 237 -10.76 8.26 -6.43
C THR A 237 -10.17 8.00 -7.80
N GLU A 238 -8.97 7.45 -7.84
CA GLU A 238 -8.21 7.20 -9.06
C GLU A 238 -7.44 5.88 -8.88
N PRO A 239 -8.14 4.73 -8.95
CA PRO A 239 -7.52 3.44 -8.70
C PRO A 239 -6.36 3.21 -9.66
N LYS A 240 -5.20 2.87 -9.10
CA LYS A 240 -4.02 2.46 -9.83
C LYS A 240 -3.53 1.14 -9.28
N VAL A 241 -2.87 0.36 -10.13
CA VAL A 241 -2.38 -0.97 -9.80
C VAL A 241 -0.95 -1.10 -10.30
N PHE A 242 -0.07 -1.64 -9.46
CA PHE A 242 1.19 -2.20 -9.92
C PHE A 242 1.29 -3.67 -9.51
N VAL A 243 2.04 -4.44 -10.28
CA VAL A 243 2.23 -5.87 -10.04
C VAL A 243 3.68 -6.14 -9.62
N LEU A 244 3.87 -6.89 -8.53
CA LEU A 244 5.17 -7.44 -8.15
C LEU A 244 5.17 -8.95 -8.44
N PRO A 245 6.01 -9.43 -9.38
CA PRO A 245 6.15 -10.85 -9.63
C PRO A 245 7.05 -11.53 -8.60
N GLY A 246 6.80 -12.81 -8.35
CA GLY A 246 7.70 -13.67 -7.59
C GLY A 246 7.60 -13.54 -6.08
N SER A 247 8.66 -14.00 -5.43
CA SER A 247 8.71 -14.12 -3.98
C SER A 247 8.63 -12.75 -3.31
N LEU A 248 7.75 -12.63 -2.32
CA LEU A 248 7.68 -11.45 -1.46
C LEU A 248 9.00 -11.24 -0.71
N ARG A 249 9.78 -12.30 -0.48
CA ARG A 249 11.11 -12.22 0.14
C ARG A 249 12.15 -11.59 -0.78
N GLN A 250 11.88 -11.45 -2.08
CA GLN A 250 12.79 -10.78 -3.02
C GLN A 250 12.27 -9.38 -3.38
N SER A 251 10.95 -9.25 -3.48
CA SER A 251 10.29 -8.01 -3.91
C SER A 251 9.94 -7.07 -2.75
N CYS A 252 9.93 -7.55 -1.50
CA CYS A 252 9.53 -6.79 -0.30
C CYS A 252 10.59 -6.78 0.80
N VAL A 253 10.49 -5.80 1.70
CA VAL A 253 11.15 -5.85 3.01
C VAL A 253 10.07 -6.29 3.99
N LEU A 254 10.24 -7.47 4.59
CA LEU A 254 9.30 -8.06 5.52
C LEU A 254 9.76 -7.72 6.94
N ASP A 255 8.89 -7.04 7.68
CA ASP A 255 9.06 -6.76 9.10
C ASP A 255 8.12 -7.70 9.87
N PRO A 256 8.60 -8.45 10.88
CA PRO A 256 7.76 -9.34 11.65
C PRO A 256 6.76 -8.55 12.49
N VAL A 257 5.47 -8.86 12.34
CA VAL A 257 4.36 -8.18 13.05
C VAL A 257 3.74 -9.03 14.17
N GLN A 258 3.57 -10.33 13.94
CA GLN A 258 2.98 -11.25 14.90
C GLN A 258 3.56 -12.64 14.70
N PHE A 259 3.84 -13.33 15.82
CA PHE A 259 4.26 -14.73 15.82
C PHE A 259 3.22 -15.58 16.54
N ARG A 260 3.01 -16.80 16.05
CA ARG A 260 2.32 -17.86 16.79
C ARG A 260 3.36 -18.67 17.56
N ALA A 261 3.14 -18.85 18.87
CA ALA A 261 3.94 -19.72 19.70
C ALA A 261 3.14 -20.97 20.11
N THR A 262 3.82 -22.11 20.19
CA THR A 262 3.30 -23.36 20.75
C THR A 262 4.35 -23.91 21.71
N LEU A 263 3.92 -24.58 22.78
CA LEU A 263 4.84 -25.30 23.66
C LEU A 263 5.53 -26.42 22.84
N ALA A 264 6.82 -26.59 23.07
CA ALA A 264 7.63 -27.66 22.47
C ALA A 264 7.35 -29.01 23.16
#